data_AF-A0A7X6V7P6-F1
#
_entry.id   AF-A0A7X6V7P6-F1
#
_cell.length_a   1.000
_cell.length_b   1.000
_cell.length_c   1.000
_cell.angle_alpha   90.00
_cell.angle_beta   90.00
_cell.angle_gamma   90.00
#
_symmetry.space_group_name_H-M   'P 1'
#
loop_
_entity.id
_entity.type
_entity.pdbx_description
1 polymer ?
#
loop_
_entity_poly.entity_id
_entity_poly.type
_entity_poly.pdbx_seq_one_letter_code
_entity_poly.pdbx_strand_id
1 'polypeptide(L)'
;MGKLYAASQFCISRAGASSCFELAACGLPALLVPLPGAARNHQLANAGAMNSDGSCDFMTQSELTSEKLASYIRSIRTDSEKLASMSSALLARARPCATDALVFVLEAAGTIC
;
A
#
# COMPACT_ATOMS: atom_id res chain seq x y z
N MET A 1 -8.32 10.94 -4.97
CA MET A 1 -8.41 9.54 -5.44
C MET A 1 -9.59 8.74 -4.89
N GLY A 2 -10.17 9.08 -3.73
CA GLY A 2 -11.17 8.23 -3.05
C GLY A 2 -12.32 7.65 -3.90
N LYS A 3 -12.92 8.43 -4.82
CA LYS A 3 -13.96 7.90 -5.73
C LYS A 3 -13.44 6.82 -6.68
N LEU A 4 -12.21 6.96 -7.17
CA LEU A 4 -11.58 5.96 -8.06
C LEU A 4 -11.24 4.69 -7.27
N TYR A 5 -10.78 4.83 -6.02
CA TYR A 5 -10.50 3.67 -5.17
C TYR A 5 -11.78 2.91 -4.81
N ALA A 6 -12.86 3.61 -4.46
CA ALA A 6 -14.15 2.99 -4.18
C ALA A 6 -14.74 2.25 -5.40
N ALA A 7 -14.41 2.67 -6.62
CA ALA A 7 -14.85 2.03 -7.85
C ALA A 7 -13.91 0.92 -8.36
N SER A 8 -12.79 0.68 -7.68
CA SER A 8 -11.76 -0.28 -8.10
C SER A 8 -11.75 -1.49 -7.17
N GLN A 9 -11.48 -2.69 -7.70
CA GLN A 9 -11.22 -3.88 -6.89
C GLN A 9 -9.72 -4.13 -6.68
N PHE A 10 -8.86 -3.50 -7.49
CA PHE A 10 -7.42 -3.70 -7.46
C PHE A 10 -6.68 -2.46 -7.98
N CYS A 11 -5.46 -2.21 -7.48
CA CYS A 11 -4.61 -1.12 -7.93
C CYS A 11 -3.21 -1.60 -8.34
N ILE A 12 -2.62 -0.97 -9.36
CA ILE A 12 -1.18 -1.08 -9.63
C ILE A 12 -0.60 0.31 -9.42
N SER A 13 0.35 0.45 -8.50
CA SER A 13 0.86 1.75 -8.09
C SER A 13 2.34 1.70 -7.72
N ARG A 14 2.97 2.88 -7.67
CA ARG A 14 4.23 3.06 -6.96
C ARG A 14 4.03 2.89 -5.45
N ALA A 15 5.11 2.52 -4.76
CA ALA A 15 5.14 2.34 -3.32
C ALA A 15 5.48 3.64 -2.56
N GLY A 16 4.91 4.77 -3.03
CA GLY A 16 5.04 6.06 -2.34
C GLY A 16 4.27 6.06 -1.01
N ALA A 17 4.75 6.80 -0.01
CA ALA A 17 4.15 6.79 1.34
C ALA A 17 2.65 7.14 1.33
N SER A 18 2.27 8.21 0.62
CA SER A 18 0.86 8.61 0.50
C SER A 18 0.01 7.56 -0.19
N SER A 19 0.48 6.99 -1.31
CA SER A 19 -0.23 5.91 -2.01
C SER A 19 -0.42 4.70 -1.12
N CYS A 20 0.63 4.27 -0.41
CA CYS A 20 0.54 3.19 0.57
C CYS A 20 -0.51 3.49 1.65
N PHE A 21 -0.51 4.70 2.21
CA PHE A 21 -1.50 5.09 3.22
C PHE A 21 -2.93 5.11 2.68
N GLU A 22 -3.13 5.68 1.48
CA GLU A 22 -4.43 5.73 0.83
C GLU A 22 -4.98 4.33 0.51
N LEU A 23 -4.14 3.43 0.00
CA LEU A 23 -4.52 2.03 -0.25
C LEU A 23 -4.91 1.31 1.04
N ALA A 24 -4.15 1.51 2.12
CA ALA A 24 -4.48 0.94 3.43
C ALA A 24 -5.80 1.49 3.97
N ALA A 25 -6.00 2.80 3.93
CA ALA A 25 -7.22 3.45 4.39
C ALA A 25 -8.46 3.02 3.59
N CYS A 26 -8.31 2.73 2.30
CA CYS A 26 -9.40 2.23 1.46
C CYS A 26 -9.54 0.70 1.45
N GLY A 27 -8.62 -0.04 2.07
CA GLY A 27 -8.59 -1.50 1.98
C GLY A 27 -8.46 -2.02 0.55
N LEU A 28 -7.83 -1.27 -0.35
CA LEU A 28 -7.78 -1.59 -1.79
C LEU A 28 -6.53 -2.44 -2.11
N PRO A 29 -6.68 -3.75 -2.43
CA PRO A 29 -5.55 -4.61 -2.75
C PRO A 29 -4.73 -4.05 -3.91
N ALA A 30 -3.41 -4.22 -3.86
CA ALA A 30 -2.53 -3.67 -4.87
C ALA A 30 -1.29 -4.52 -5.18
N LEU A 31 -0.80 -4.37 -6.41
CA LEU A 31 0.56 -4.70 -6.80
C LEU A 31 1.39 -3.43 -6.73
N LEU A 32 2.38 -3.43 -5.84
CA LEU A 32 3.31 -2.32 -5.71
C LEU A 32 4.49 -2.51 -6.64
N VAL A 33 4.82 -1.49 -7.42
CA VAL A 33 6.07 -1.44 -8.19
C VAL A 33 6.92 -0.32 -7.59
N PRO A 34 7.96 -0.59 -6.80
CA PRO A 34 8.80 0.46 -6.22
C PRO A 34 9.62 1.23 -7.25
N LEU A 35 9.87 2.53 -6.99
CA LEU A 35 10.75 3.36 -7.82
C LEU A 35 12.23 3.07 -7.62
N PRO A 36 12.96 2.63 -8.69
CA PRO A 36 14.41 2.48 -8.64
C PRO A 36 15.06 3.81 -8.29
N GLY A 37 16.03 3.78 -7.38
CA GLY A 37 16.77 4.97 -7.00
C GLY A 37 15.96 6.03 -6.24
N ALA A 38 14.74 5.70 -5.76
CA ALA A 38 14.07 6.54 -4.77
C ALA A 38 15.03 6.83 -3.61
N ALA A 39 15.05 8.06 -3.09
CA ALA A 39 15.97 8.45 -2.03
C ALA A 39 15.99 7.39 -0.91
N ARG A 40 17.19 6.89 -0.59
CA ARG A 40 17.42 5.83 0.43
C ARG A 40 16.60 4.54 0.23
N ASN A 41 16.16 4.23 -0.98
CA ASN A 41 15.33 3.06 -1.33
C ASN A 41 14.02 2.95 -0.52
N HIS A 42 13.47 4.09 -0.06
CA HIS A 42 12.29 4.09 0.81
C HIS A 42 11.06 3.41 0.17
N GLN A 43 10.89 3.50 -1.16
CA GLN A 43 9.77 2.81 -1.82
C GLN A 43 9.91 1.28 -1.76
N LEU A 44 11.13 0.74 -1.82
CA LEU A 44 11.34 -0.70 -1.68
C LEU A 44 11.03 -1.14 -0.24
N ALA A 45 11.45 -0.36 0.76
CA ALA A 45 11.12 -0.61 2.16
C ALA A 45 9.61 -0.58 2.41
N ASN A 46 8.89 0.40 1.85
CA ASN A 46 7.42 0.48 1.95
C ASN A 46 6.74 -0.75 1.34
N ALA A 47 7.16 -1.15 0.14
CA ALA A 47 6.61 -2.34 -0.51
C ALA A 47 6.93 -3.63 0.25
N GLY A 48 8.15 -3.76 0.78
CA GLY A 48 8.56 -4.89 1.62
C GLY A 48 7.73 -4.98 2.89
N ALA A 49 7.51 -3.88 3.59
CA ALA A 49 6.64 -3.84 4.78
C ALA A 49 5.19 -4.22 4.45
N MET A 50 4.70 -3.83 3.26
CA MET A 50 3.36 -4.22 2.81
C MET A 50 3.24 -5.68 2.40
N ASN A 51 4.31 -6.24 1.88
CA ASN A 51 4.36 -7.64 1.52
C ASN A 51 4.53 -8.55 2.72
N SER A 52 5.29 -8.14 3.74
CA SER A 52 5.60 -8.96 4.90
C SER A 52 4.39 -9.35 5.76
N ASP A 53 3.31 -8.56 5.73
CA ASP A 53 2.06 -8.89 6.43
C ASP A 53 0.91 -9.27 5.48
N GLY A 54 1.23 -9.54 4.20
CA GLY A 54 0.29 -10.05 3.22
C GLY A 54 -0.68 -9.02 2.63
N SER A 55 -0.51 -7.74 2.95
CA SER A 55 -1.43 -6.69 2.48
C SER A 55 -1.27 -6.31 1.00
N CYS A 56 -0.07 -6.42 0.45
CA CYS A 56 0.23 -6.14 -0.96
C CYS A 56 1.28 -7.13 -1.50
N ASP A 57 1.19 -7.48 -2.78
CA ASP A 57 2.34 -8.04 -3.48
C ASP A 57 3.21 -6.88 -4.01
N PHE A 58 4.47 -7.17 -4.34
CA PHE A 58 5.30 -6.22 -5.08
C PHE A 58 6.14 -6.89 -6.15
N MET A 59 6.51 -6.09 -7.15
CA MET A 59 7.43 -6.47 -8.23
C MET A 59 8.43 -5.35 -8.43
N THR A 60 9.72 -5.64 -8.48
CA THR A 60 10.70 -4.59 -8.78
C THR A 60 10.53 -4.11 -10.22
N GLN A 61 10.88 -2.86 -10.51
CA GLN A 61 10.77 -2.35 -11.89
C GLN A 61 11.64 -3.14 -12.88
N SER A 62 12.77 -3.71 -12.44
CA SER A 62 13.60 -4.61 -13.24
C SER A 62 12.92 -5.94 -13.58
N GLU A 63 11.99 -6.40 -12.75
CA GLU A 63 11.22 -7.62 -13.00
C GLU A 63 9.93 -7.33 -13.79
N LEU A 64 9.51 -6.08 -13.89
CA LEU A 64 8.25 -5.69 -14.51
C LEU A 64 8.34 -5.78 -16.03
N THR A 65 8.02 -6.95 -16.57
CA THR A 65 7.77 -7.16 -18.01
C THR A 65 6.27 -7.28 -18.28
N SER A 66 5.86 -7.05 -19.53
CA SER A 66 4.49 -7.23 -20.00
C SER A 66 3.96 -8.63 -19.69
N GLU A 67 4.79 -9.65 -19.87
CA GLU A 67 4.43 -11.06 -19.69
C GLU A 67 4.19 -11.38 -18.22
N LYS A 68 5.10 -10.93 -17.35
CA LYS A 68 4.98 -11.12 -15.90
C LYS A 68 3.80 -10.36 -15.33
N LEU A 69 3.59 -9.11 -15.75
CA LEU A 69 2.45 -8.32 -15.32
C LEU A 69 1.13 -8.95 -15.77
N ALA A 70 1.03 -9.35 -17.04
CA ALA A 70 -0.17 -9.98 -17.56
C ALA A 70 -0.47 -11.34 -16.87
N SER A 71 0.57 -12.11 -16.57
CA SER A 71 0.45 -13.36 -15.80
C SER A 71 -0.08 -13.10 -14.39
N TYR A 72 0.49 -12.12 -13.70
CA TYR A 72 0.05 -11.71 -12.38
C TYR A 72 -1.41 -11.26 -12.37
N ILE A 73 -1.80 -10.37 -13.30
CA ILE A 73 -3.18 -9.87 -13.41
C ILE A 73 -4.16 -11.02 -13.66
N ARG A 74 -3.83 -11.98 -14.54
CA ARG A 74 -4.68 -13.14 -14.78
C ARG A 74 -4.88 -13.99 -13.53
N SER A 75 -3.81 -14.21 -12.77
CA SER A 75 -3.84 -14.98 -11.53
C SER A 75 -4.71 -14.29 -10.47
N ILE A 76 -4.42 -13.01 -10.16
CA ILE A 76 -5.10 -12.30 -9.08
C ILE A 76 -6.58 -12.03 -9.39
N ARG A 77 -6.95 -11.85 -10.67
CA ARG A 77 -8.34 -11.62 -11.09
C ARG A 77 -9.28 -12.77 -10.68
N THR A 78 -8.76 -13.99 -10.60
CA THR A 78 -9.55 -15.19 -10.25
C THR A 78 -9.41 -15.59 -8.78
N ASP A 79 -8.51 -14.95 -8.03
CA ASP A 79 -8.19 -15.30 -6.65
C ASP A 79 -8.91 -14.38 -5.66
N SER A 80 -10.22 -14.59 -5.52
CA SER A 80 -11.07 -13.76 -4.65
C SER A 80 -10.70 -13.87 -3.16
N GLU A 81 -10.20 -15.03 -2.73
CA GLU A 81 -9.76 -15.27 -1.35
C GLU A 81 -8.51 -14.44 -1.03
N LYS A 82 -7.53 -14.44 -1.94
CA LYS A 82 -6.34 -13.60 -1.79
C LYS A 82 -6.69 -12.12 -1.77
N LEU A 83 -7.57 -11.64 -2.67
CA LEU A 83 -8.00 -10.24 -2.68
C LEU A 83 -8.69 -9.84 -1.36
N ALA A 84 -9.56 -10.69 -0.82
CA ALA A 84 -10.22 -10.45 0.46
C ALA A 84 -9.24 -10.44 1.63
N SER A 85 -8.25 -11.34 1.61
CA SER A 85 -7.17 -11.40 2.60
C SER A 85 -6.30 -10.13 2.58
N MET A 86 -5.86 -9.70 1.39
CA MET A 86 -5.09 -8.47 1.20
C MET A 86 -5.86 -7.24 1.69
N SER A 87 -7.15 -7.14 1.34
CA SER A 87 -8.03 -6.05 1.78
C SER A 87 -8.13 -5.98 3.31
N SER A 88 -8.33 -7.14 3.95
CA SER A 88 -8.39 -7.24 5.42
C SER A 88 -7.08 -6.82 6.08
N ALA A 89 -5.94 -7.26 5.55
CA ALA A 89 -4.62 -6.88 6.04
C ALA A 89 -4.32 -5.38 5.84
N LEU A 90 -4.76 -4.79 4.72
CA LEU A 90 -4.65 -3.34 4.48
C LEU A 90 -5.44 -2.53 5.50
N LEU A 91 -6.69 -2.93 5.78
CA LEU A 91 -7.53 -2.27 6.77
C LEU A 91 -6.97 -2.42 8.19
N ALA A 92 -6.39 -3.58 8.52
CA ALA A 92 -5.71 -3.80 9.80
C ALA A 92 -4.47 -2.90 9.98
N ARG A 93 -3.75 -2.58 8.90
CA ARG A 93 -2.65 -1.60 8.94
C ARG A 93 -3.13 -0.17 9.12
N ALA A 94 -4.31 0.16 8.59
CA ALA A 94 -4.75 1.55 8.50
C ALA A 94 -4.71 2.27 9.86
N ARG A 95 -4.31 3.55 9.81
CA ARG A 95 -4.27 4.44 10.98
C ARG A 95 -5.14 5.68 10.67
N PRO A 96 -6.48 5.54 10.67
CA PRO A 96 -7.38 6.60 10.22
C PRO A 96 -7.27 7.89 11.05
N CYS A 97 -6.92 7.79 12.34
CA CYS A 97 -6.72 8.92 13.25
C CYS A 97 -5.23 9.29 13.43
N ALA A 98 -4.37 9.00 12.43
CA ALA A 98 -2.93 9.29 12.53
C ALA A 98 -2.65 10.79 12.74
N THR A 99 -3.45 11.66 12.14
CA THR A 99 -3.34 13.12 12.34
C THR A 99 -3.69 13.50 13.77
N ASP A 100 -4.79 12.99 14.33
CA ASP A 100 -5.19 13.28 15.71
C ASP A 100 -4.15 12.79 16.72
N ALA A 101 -3.61 11.59 16.48
CA ALA A 101 -2.54 11.02 17.30
C ALA A 101 -1.28 11.89 17.28
N LEU A 102 -0.94 12.47 16.13
CA LEU A 102 0.19 13.40 16.01
C LEU A 102 -0.07 14.71 16.77
N VAL A 103 -1.28 15.27 16.63
CA VAL A 103 -1.68 16.49 17.37
C VAL A 103 -1.57 16.27 18.87
N PHE A 104 -2.09 15.15 19.38
CA PHE A 104 -2.00 14.79 20.79
C PHE A 104 -0.54 14.74 21.30
N VAL A 105 0.36 14.12 20.53
CA VAL A 105 1.78 14.04 20.89
C VAL A 105 2.43 15.43 20.92
N LEU A 106 2.11 16.29 19.96
CA LEU A 106 2.65 17.65 19.89
C LEU A 106 2.13 18.53 21.04
N GLU A 107 0.85 18.43 21.40
CA GLU A 107 0.26 19.14 22.53
C GLU A 107 0.88 18.67 23.86
N ALA A 108 1.04 17.36 24.05
CA ALA A 108 1.68 16.81 25.24
C ALA A 108 3.15 17.27 25.39
N ALA A 109 3.89 17.35 24.27
CA ALA A 109 5.27 17.85 24.27
C ALA A 109 5.36 19.38 24.48
N GLY A 110 4.41 20.14 23.94
CA GLY A 110 4.33 21.60 24.08
C GLY A 110 3.93 22.08 25.47
N THR A 111 3.38 21.20 26.31
CA THR A 111 2.97 21.51 27.70
C THR A 111 4.16 21.41 28.69
N ILE A 112 5.38 21.09 28.23
CA ILE A 112 6.59 20.96 29.05
C ILE A 112 7.45 22.25 29.05
N CYS A 113 6.98 23.34 28.43
CA CYS A 113 7.67 24.65 28.47
C CYS A 113 6.98 25.64 29.42
#